data_AF-A0A3Q4FWY0-F1
#
_entry.id   AF-A0A3Q4FWY0-F1
#
_cell.length_a   1.000
_cell.length_b   1.000
_cell.length_c   1.000
_cell.angle_alpha   90.00
_cell.angle_beta   90.00
_cell.angle_gamma   90.00
#
_symmetry.space_group_name_H-M   'P 1'
#
loop_
_entity.id
_entity.type
_entity.pdbx_description
1 polymer ?
#
loop_
_entity_poly.entity_id
_entity_poly.type
_entity_poly.pdbx_seq_one_letter_code
_entity_poly.pdbx_strand_id
1 'polypeptide(L)'
;MCCVCVSGPCIMAQPVQRSKLKDLSGRQIEEPRGPGPFYFFGGTNGAKIVSNYCESRGWKRIYNKDREDFNLKWCETKSPAQYSNFREGRQLMYQIPNNKVLTTKIGLLSSLQQYERSSCARVLTNTFITK
;
A
#
# COMPACT_ATOMS: atom_id res chain seq x y z
N MET A 1 -56.42 -3.93 22.66
CA MET A 1 -56.15 -3.41 21.31
C MET A 1 -55.25 -2.18 21.43
N CYS A 2 -53.94 -2.36 21.31
CA CYS A 2 -53.01 -1.24 21.22
C CYS A 2 -52.90 -0.80 19.77
N CYS A 3 -53.06 0.49 19.52
CA CYS A 3 -52.77 1.13 18.26
C CYS A 3 -51.56 2.04 18.49
N VAL A 4 -50.43 1.80 17.81
CA VAL A 4 -49.45 2.86 17.53
C VAL A 4 -48.79 2.57 16.18
N CYS A 5 -49.11 3.39 15.19
CA CYS A 5 -48.37 3.51 13.94
C CYS A 5 -46.98 4.11 14.25
N VAL A 6 -45.90 3.42 13.90
CA VAL A 6 -44.54 3.97 13.98
C VAL A 6 -44.14 4.49 12.60
N SER A 7 -44.45 5.76 12.35
CA SER A 7 -43.87 6.54 11.25
C SER A 7 -42.45 6.95 11.66
N GLY A 8 -41.47 6.07 11.43
CA GLY A 8 -40.07 6.40 11.65
C GLY A 8 -39.51 7.23 10.47
N PRO A 9 -38.75 8.31 10.72
CA PRO A 9 -38.04 8.99 9.64
C PRO A 9 -36.93 8.09 9.08
N CYS A 10 -36.85 7.96 7.76
CA CYS A 10 -35.70 7.38 7.08
C CYS A 10 -34.47 8.23 7.38
N ILE A 11 -33.57 7.73 8.23
CA ILE A 11 -32.26 8.36 8.47
C ILE A 11 -31.43 8.18 7.20
N MET A 12 -31.33 9.23 6.40
CA MET A 12 -30.36 9.31 5.32
C MET A 12 -28.97 9.25 5.97
N ALA A 13 -28.25 8.16 5.75
CA ALA A 13 -26.85 8.03 6.17
C ALA A 13 -26.07 9.19 5.56
N GLN A 14 -25.59 10.09 6.42
CA GLN A 14 -24.75 11.21 5.99
C GLN A 14 -23.45 10.66 5.38
N PRO A 15 -22.96 11.22 4.26
CA PRO A 15 -21.64 10.87 3.75
C PRO A 15 -20.61 11.25 4.82
N VAL A 16 -19.79 10.28 5.22
CA VAL A 16 -18.67 10.48 6.14
C VAL A 16 -17.84 11.65 5.62
N GLN A 17 -17.88 12.77 6.35
CA GLN A 17 -17.13 13.97 6.00
C GLN A 17 -15.64 13.67 6.16
N ARG A 18 -15.00 13.35 5.05
CA ARG A 18 -13.56 13.17 4.98
C ARG A 18 -12.89 14.51 5.23
N SER A 19 -12.08 14.60 6.28
CA SER A 19 -11.35 15.82 6.62
C SER A 19 -10.55 16.32 5.43
N LYS A 20 -10.86 17.52 4.94
CA LYS A 20 -10.10 18.14 3.84
C LYS A 20 -8.72 18.55 4.37
N LEU A 21 -7.67 18.09 3.71
CA LEU A 21 -6.29 18.45 4.03
C LEU A 21 -6.05 19.90 3.59
N LYS A 22 -5.72 20.78 4.53
CA LYS A 22 -5.38 22.18 4.26
C LYS A 22 -3.88 22.28 4.07
N ASP A 23 -3.43 23.05 3.08
CA ASP A 23 -2.01 23.37 2.95
C ASP A 23 -1.57 24.38 4.04
N LEU A 24 -0.26 24.63 4.12
CA LEU A 24 0.33 25.59 5.07
C LEU A 24 -0.19 27.03 4.89
N SER A 25 -0.83 27.33 3.76
CA SER A 25 -1.46 28.62 3.45
C SER A 25 -2.97 28.66 3.75
N GLY A 26 -3.53 27.58 4.28
CA GLY A 26 -4.95 27.45 4.57
C GLY A 26 -5.84 27.19 3.34
N ARG A 27 -5.26 27.02 2.15
CA ARG A 27 -6.01 26.67 0.94
C ARG A 27 -6.39 25.20 0.99
N GLN A 28 -7.59 24.91 0.52
CA GLN A 28 -8.07 23.55 0.36
C GLN A 28 -7.25 22.88 -0.73
N ILE A 29 -6.57 21.80 -0.40
CA ILE A 29 -5.90 20.99 -1.42
C ILE A 29 -6.99 20.21 -2.14
N GLU A 30 -7.29 20.62 -3.38
CA GLU A 30 -8.16 19.83 -4.25
C GLU A 30 -7.42 18.58 -4.74
N GLU A 31 -8.08 17.43 -4.60
CA GLU A 31 -7.58 16.18 -5.16
C GLU A 31 -7.59 16.26 -6.69
N PRO A 32 -6.44 16.04 -7.36
CA PRO A 32 -6.37 16.13 -8.80
C PRO A 32 -7.22 15.03 -9.44
N ARG A 33 -8.08 15.45 -10.39
CA ARG A 33 -8.95 14.57 -11.17
C ARG A 33 -8.52 14.51 -12.65
N GLY A 34 -9.17 13.61 -13.39
CA GLY A 34 -8.98 13.45 -14.84
C GLY A 34 -7.89 12.45 -15.21
N PRO A 35 -7.44 12.46 -16.48
CA PRO A 35 -6.40 11.57 -16.95
C PRO A 35 -5.03 12.02 -16.43
N GLY A 36 -4.13 11.05 -16.30
CA GLY A 36 -2.74 11.27 -15.95
C GLY A 36 -2.26 10.24 -14.93
N PRO A 37 -0.94 10.02 -14.86
CA PRO A 37 -0.40 9.17 -13.84
C PRO A 37 -0.44 9.88 -12.48
N PHE A 38 -0.86 9.15 -11.46
CA PHE A 38 -1.02 9.68 -10.10
C PHE A 38 -0.01 9.06 -9.14
N TYR A 39 0.46 9.85 -8.18
CA TYR A 39 1.34 9.36 -7.13
C TYR A 39 0.93 9.80 -5.73
N PHE A 40 1.10 8.90 -4.77
CA PHE A 40 0.86 9.14 -3.35
C PHE A 40 2.18 9.08 -2.57
N PHE A 41 2.34 9.94 -1.57
CA PHE A 41 3.46 9.90 -0.62
C PHE A 41 2.95 9.78 0.82
N GLY A 42 3.46 8.77 1.53
CA GLY A 42 3.34 8.60 2.98
C GLY A 42 4.71 8.30 3.59
N GLY A 43 5.41 9.35 4.02
CA GLY A 43 6.78 9.27 4.54
C GLY A 43 7.62 10.45 4.09
N THR A 44 8.88 10.50 4.54
CA THR A 44 9.83 11.57 4.20
C THR A 44 11.10 11.02 3.54
N ASN A 45 11.38 9.72 3.68
CA ASN A 45 12.57 9.10 3.11
C ASN A 45 12.53 9.15 1.59
N GLY A 46 13.54 9.78 0.97
CA GLY A 46 13.65 9.92 -0.48
C GLY A 46 12.54 10.76 -1.14
N ALA A 47 11.66 11.39 -0.35
CA ALA A 47 10.42 11.97 -0.86
C ALA A 47 10.66 13.03 -1.91
N LYS A 48 11.61 13.96 -1.67
CA LYS A 48 11.92 15.07 -2.58
C LYS A 48 12.49 14.60 -3.93
N ILE A 49 13.31 13.55 -3.93
CA ILE A 49 13.92 13.03 -5.16
C ILE A 49 12.85 12.46 -6.08
N VAL A 50 11.97 11.63 -5.49
CA VAL A 50 10.94 10.91 -6.24
C VAL A 50 9.78 11.84 -6.60
N SER A 51 9.39 12.78 -5.73
CA SER A 51 8.36 13.78 -6.04
C SER A 51 8.80 14.68 -7.19
N ASN A 52 10.04 15.20 -7.17
CA ASN A 52 10.57 16.05 -8.24
C ASN A 52 10.57 15.32 -9.58
N TYR A 53 10.96 14.04 -9.59
CA TYR A 53 10.89 13.22 -10.80
C TYR A 53 9.44 13.09 -11.31
N CYS A 54 8.50 12.68 -10.45
CA CYS A 54 7.09 12.57 -10.82
C CYS A 54 6.53 13.88 -11.38
N GLU A 55 6.78 15.00 -10.70
CA GLU A 55 6.32 16.34 -11.10
C GLU A 55 6.92 16.75 -12.45
N SER A 56 8.22 16.51 -12.68
CA SER A 56 8.88 16.78 -13.97
C SER A 56 8.30 15.97 -15.15
N ARG A 57 7.64 14.84 -14.85
CA ARG A 57 6.98 13.97 -15.83
C ARG A 57 5.48 14.26 -15.96
N GLY A 58 4.98 15.33 -15.31
CA GLY A 58 3.57 15.70 -15.34
C GLY A 58 2.65 14.81 -14.49
N TRP A 59 3.21 14.03 -13.57
CA TRP A 59 2.41 13.22 -12.65
C TRP A 59 1.75 14.11 -11.61
N LYS A 60 0.53 13.73 -11.20
CA LYS A 60 -0.27 14.52 -10.25
C LYS A 60 -0.24 13.88 -8.86
N ARG A 61 0.06 14.69 -7.83
CA ARG A 61 0.10 14.23 -6.44
C ARG A 61 -1.29 14.06 -5.87
N ILE A 62 -1.57 12.89 -5.30
CA ILE A 62 -2.75 12.63 -4.49
C ILE A 62 -2.38 12.54 -3.00
N TYR A 63 -3.36 12.88 -2.16
CA TYR A 63 -3.29 12.91 -0.70
C TYR A 63 -4.29 11.96 -0.05
N ASN A 64 -5.32 11.58 -0.80
CA ASN A 64 -6.23 10.50 -0.48
C ASN A 64 -5.50 9.14 -0.57
N LYS A 65 -5.18 8.56 0.59
CA LYS A 65 -4.53 7.26 0.72
C LYS A 65 -5.35 6.06 0.22
N ASP A 66 -6.67 6.21 0.12
CA ASP A 66 -7.62 5.16 -0.23
C ASP A 66 -8.00 5.21 -1.72
N ARG A 67 -7.43 6.14 -2.50
CA ARG A 67 -7.61 6.20 -3.95
C ARG A 67 -6.90 4.99 -4.57
N GLU A 68 -7.53 4.32 -5.54
CA GLU A 68 -6.99 3.10 -6.18
C GLU A 68 -6.46 3.33 -7.60
N ASP A 69 -6.73 4.47 -8.22
CA ASP A 69 -6.24 4.81 -9.56
C ASP A 69 -4.84 5.46 -9.54
N PHE A 70 -4.04 5.15 -8.52
CA PHE A 70 -2.64 5.57 -8.45
C PHE A 70 -1.77 4.74 -9.39
N ASN A 71 -0.64 5.30 -9.79
CA ASN A 71 0.43 4.58 -10.50
C ASN A 71 1.61 4.31 -9.58
N LEU A 72 1.89 5.21 -8.63
CA LEU A 72 2.96 5.03 -7.65
C LEU A 72 2.47 5.35 -6.23
N LYS A 73 2.74 4.46 -5.29
CA LYS A 73 2.51 4.69 -3.86
C LYS A 73 3.83 4.57 -3.11
N TRP A 74 4.38 5.72 -2.71
CA TRP A 74 5.58 5.80 -1.89
C TRP A 74 5.21 5.84 -0.41
N CYS A 75 5.13 4.67 0.21
CA CYS A 75 4.77 4.54 1.63
C CYS A 75 5.83 3.75 2.40
N GLU A 76 6.28 4.29 3.53
CA GLU A 76 7.18 3.56 4.44
C GLU A 76 6.43 2.53 5.30
N THR A 77 5.14 2.78 5.56
CA THR A 77 4.29 1.86 6.34
C THR A 77 4.11 0.53 5.60
N LYS A 78 4.23 -0.58 6.35
CA LYS A 78 4.23 -1.95 5.82
C LYS A 78 2.96 -2.71 6.25
N SER A 79 1.79 -2.08 6.19
CA SER A 79 0.58 -2.82 6.59
C SER A 79 0.17 -3.76 5.45
N PRO A 80 -0.16 -5.03 5.74
CA PRO A 80 -0.65 -5.96 4.71
C PRO A 80 -1.86 -5.43 3.94
N ALA A 81 -2.73 -4.67 4.62
CA ALA A 81 -3.90 -4.03 4.03
C ALA A 81 -3.57 -3.06 2.87
N GLN A 82 -2.37 -2.50 2.80
CA GLN A 82 -2.00 -1.61 1.69
C GLN A 82 -1.76 -2.36 0.37
N TYR A 83 -1.55 -3.68 0.43
CA TYR A 83 -1.28 -4.52 -0.73
C TYR A 83 -2.50 -5.30 -1.21
N SER A 84 -3.59 -5.36 -0.44
CA SER A 84 -4.76 -6.19 -0.77
C SER A 84 -5.39 -5.82 -2.12
N ASN A 85 -5.32 -4.54 -2.50
CA ASN A 85 -5.94 -4.02 -3.71
C ASN A 85 -4.88 -3.69 -4.78
N PHE A 86 -3.64 -4.18 -4.62
CA PHE A 86 -2.55 -3.94 -5.55
C PHE A 86 -2.83 -4.62 -6.90
N ARG A 87 -2.66 -3.88 -7.99
CA ARG A 87 -2.86 -4.36 -9.36
C ARG A 87 -1.53 -4.45 -10.09
N GLU A 88 -1.03 -5.66 -10.24
CA GLU A 88 0.22 -5.96 -10.96
C GLU A 88 0.18 -5.39 -12.39
N GLY A 89 1.32 -4.89 -12.87
CA GLY A 89 1.46 -4.27 -14.18
C GLY A 89 0.79 -2.90 -14.34
N ARG A 90 0.02 -2.42 -13.35
CA ARG A 90 -0.65 -1.10 -13.37
C ARG A 90 -0.16 -0.16 -12.28
N GLN A 91 0.15 -0.71 -11.12
CA GLN A 91 0.54 0.03 -9.92
C GLN A 91 1.97 -0.31 -9.50
N LEU A 92 2.63 0.64 -8.87
CA LEU A 92 3.95 0.49 -8.25
C LEU A 92 3.86 0.87 -6.78
N MET A 93 4.54 0.12 -5.93
CA MET A 93 4.69 0.41 -4.51
C MET A 93 6.16 0.44 -4.13
N TYR A 94 6.54 1.36 -3.23
CA TYR A 94 7.92 1.52 -2.78
C TYR A 94 8.48 0.28 -2.07
N GLN A 95 7.65 -0.51 -1.40
CA GLN A 95 8.08 -1.69 -0.65
C GLN A 95 7.47 -2.95 -1.26
N ILE A 96 8.26 -4.03 -1.28
CA ILE A 96 7.77 -5.38 -1.58
C ILE A 96 7.21 -5.97 -0.28
N PRO A 97 6.03 -6.62 -0.31
CA PRO A 97 5.49 -7.37 0.83
C PRO A 97 6.53 -8.34 1.40
N ASN A 98 6.55 -8.50 2.72
CA ASN A 98 7.41 -9.47 3.41
C ASN A 98 8.94 -9.30 3.18
N ASN A 99 9.40 -8.12 2.73
CA ASN A 99 10.83 -7.92 2.47
C ASN A 99 11.76 -8.06 3.69
N LYS A 100 11.20 -8.01 4.91
CA LYS A 100 11.96 -8.19 6.16
C LYS A 100 12.67 -9.54 6.25
N VAL A 101 12.19 -10.55 5.54
CA VAL A 101 12.84 -11.86 5.43
C VAL A 101 14.27 -11.73 4.93
N LEU A 102 14.55 -10.81 4.00
CA LEU A 102 15.90 -10.65 3.42
C LEU A 102 16.58 -9.33 3.83
N THR A 103 15.83 -8.37 4.36
CA THR A 103 16.34 -7.01 4.67
C THR A 103 16.61 -6.78 6.16
N THR A 104 16.59 -7.84 6.98
CA THR A 104 16.96 -7.77 8.39
C THR A 104 18.03 -8.82 8.70
N LYS A 105 18.91 -8.53 9.67
CA LYS A 105 19.96 -9.47 10.09
C LYS A 105 19.37 -10.83 10.51
N ILE A 106 18.31 -10.79 11.31
CA ILE A 106 17.61 -11.98 11.81
C ILE A 106 16.92 -12.72 10.66
N GLY A 107 16.14 -12.01 9.84
CA GLY A 107 15.44 -12.63 8.71
C GLY A 107 16.40 -13.32 7.74
N LEU A 108 17.52 -12.65 7.41
CA LEU A 108 18.53 -13.21 6.52
C LEU A 108 19.18 -14.45 7.12
N LEU A 109 19.61 -14.39 8.39
CA LEU A 109 20.20 -15.54 9.09
C LEU A 109 19.22 -16.73 9.12
N SER A 110 17.95 -16.49 9.46
CA SER A 110 16.92 -17.53 9.46
C SER A 110 16.71 -18.12 8.07
N SER A 111 16.71 -17.29 7.03
CA SER A 111 16.58 -17.75 5.64
C SER A 111 17.74 -18.64 5.21
N LEU A 112 18.98 -18.27 5.56
CA LEU A 112 20.18 -19.07 5.28
C LEU A 112 20.14 -20.41 6.01
N GLN A 113 19.78 -20.43 7.30
CA GLN A 113 19.66 -21.68 8.06
C GLN A 113 18.59 -22.63 7.48
N GLN A 114 17.47 -22.09 7.02
CA GLN A 114 16.44 -22.88 6.36
C GLN A 114 16.93 -23.43 5.02
N TYR A 115 17.62 -22.61 4.23
CA TYR A 115 18.21 -23.02 2.96
C TYR A 115 19.19 -24.19 3.13
N GLU A 116 20.08 -24.13 4.11
CA GLU A 116 21.03 -25.23 4.41
C GLU A 116 20.30 -26.53 4.81
N ARG A 117 19.22 -26.42 5.59
CA ARG A 117 18.41 -27.60 5.97
C ARG A 117 17.69 -28.21 4.77
N SER A 118 17.07 -27.38 3.93
CA SER A 118 16.35 -27.83 2.74
C SER A 118 17.28 -28.37 1.66
N SER A 119 18.46 -27.80 1.50
CA SER A 119 19.48 -28.30 0.58
C SER A 119 20.06 -29.63 1.05
N CYS A 120 20.36 -29.77 2.34
CA CYS A 120 20.81 -31.04 2.92
C CYS A 120 19.73 -32.14 2.83
N ALA A 121 18.46 -31.82 3.10
CA ALA A 121 17.35 -32.75 2.92
C ALA A 121 17.21 -33.21 1.46
N ARG A 122 17.39 -32.31 0.49
CA ARG A 122 17.34 -32.65 -0.95
C ARG A 122 18.52 -33.52 -1.40
N VAL A 123 19.70 -33.32 -0.80
CA VAL A 123 20.85 -34.20 -1.02
C VAL A 123 20.52 -35.61 -0.51
N LEU A 124 19.99 -35.74 0.71
CA LEU A 124 19.62 -37.04 1.28
C LEU A 124 18.53 -37.76 0.46
N THR A 125 17.48 -37.07 0.00
CA THR A 125 16.46 -37.72 -0.84
C THR A 125 17.03 -38.24 -2.17
N ASN A 126 18.03 -37.58 -2.72
CA ASN A 126 18.69 -38.06 -3.94
C ASN A 126 19.62 -39.26 -3.66
N THR A 127 20.30 -39.31 -2.50
CA THR A 127 21.17 -40.46 -2.15
C THR A 127 20.39 -41.71 -1.72
N PHE A 128 19.14 -41.56 -1.26
CA PHE A 128 18.29 -42.71 -0.86
C PHE A 128 17.44 -43.29 -2.01
N ILE A 129 17.33 -42.61 -3.16
CA ILE A 129 16.61 -43.13 -4.35
C ILE A 129 17.57 -43.83 -5.34
N THR A 130 18.87 -43.56 -5.30
CA THR A 130 19.86 -44.17 -6.21
C THR A 130 20.65 -45.34 -5.59
N LYS A 131 20.06 -46.12 -4.68
CA LYS A 131 20.65 -47.38 -4.20
C LYS A 131 19.70 -48.54 -4.39
#